data_AF-A0A7K0TPZ8-F1
#
_entry.id   AF-A0A7K0TPZ8-F1
#
_cell.length_a   1.000
_cell.length_b   1.000
_cell.length_c   1.000
_cell.angle_alpha   90.00
_cell.angle_beta   90.00
_cell.angle_gamma   90.00
#
_symmetry.space_group_name_H-M   'P 1'
#
loop_
_entity.id
_entity.type
_entity.pdbx_description
1 polymer ?
#
loop_
_entity_poly.entity_id
_entity_poly.type
_entity_poly.pdbx_seq_one_letter_code
_entity_poly.pdbx_strand_id
1 'polypeptide(L)' 'MAALLVHDLRNPNATANPATKLQNPMELFVQGANHGGLWRAAYSPRSVLGIAAILGMFESRA' A
#
# COMPACT_ATOMS: atom_id res chain seq x y z
N MET A 1 1.50 2.38 -0.51
CA MET A 1 0.70 3.18 -1.47
C MET A 1 0.67 2.60 -2.87
N ALA A 2 1.79 2.40 -3.58
CA ALA A 2 1.76 1.89 -4.97
C ALA A 2 1.02 0.54 -5.13
N ALA A 3 1.22 -0.40 -4.19
CA ALA A 3 0.48 -1.66 -4.20
C ALA A 3 -1.04 -1.49 -3.97
N LEU A 4 -1.43 -0.54 -3.11
CA LEU A 4 -2.83 -0.24 -2.83
C LEU A 4 -3.49 0.40 -4.06
N LEU A 5 -2.76 1.27 -4.78
CA LEU A 5 -3.20 1.81 -6.07
C LEU A 5 -3.39 0.71 -7.13
N VAL A 6 -2.44 -0.23 -7.25
CA VAL A 6 -2.59 -1.36 -8.20
C VAL A 6 -3.77 -2.24 -7.81
N HIS A 7 -3.99 -2.48 -6.51
CA HIS A 7 -5.17 -3.19 -6.01
C HIS A 7 -6.46 -2.46 -6.41
N ASP A 8 -6.56 -1.15 -6.17
CA ASP A 8 -7.76 -0.36 -6.47
C ASP A 8 -8.09 -0.35 -7.96
N LEU A 9 -7.08 -0.34 -8.83
CA LEU A 9 -7.28 -0.41 -10.28
C LEU A 9 -7.68 -1.81 -10.78
N ARG A 10 -7.29 -2.87 -10.08
CA ARG A 10 -7.50 -4.27 -10.50
C ARG A 10 -8.67 -4.95 -9.80
N ASN A 11 -9.18 -4.37 -8.72
CA ASN A 11 -10.29 -4.92 -7.96
C ASN A 11 -11.55 -4.05 -8.18
N PRO A 12 -12.55 -4.52 -8.95
CA PRO A 12 -13.77 -3.76 -9.18
C PRO A 12 -14.61 -3.56 -7.91
N ASN A 13 -14.38 -4.35 -6.87
CA ASN A 13 -15.04 -4.24 -5.58
C ASN A 13 -14.21 -3.44 -4.55
N ALA A 14 -13.13 -2.78 -4.97
CA ALA A 14 -12.36 -1.92 -4.06
C ALA A 14 -13.22 -0.77 -3.54
N THR A 15 -12.98 -0.35 -2.30
CA THR A 15 -13.68 0.81 -1.69
C THR A 15 -13.38 2.12 -2.40
N ALA A 16 -12.29 2.18 -3.18
CA ALA A 16 -11.96 3.32 -4.04
C ALA A 16 -12.88 3.43 -5.28
N ASN A 17 -13.58 2.36 -5.67
CA ASN A 17 -14.55 2.41 -6.77
C ASN A 17 -15.88 3.00 -6.27
N PRO A 18 -16.37 4.11 -6.83
CA PRO A 18 -17.63 4.74 -6.42
C PRO A 18 -18.87 3.84 -6.58
N ALA A 19 -18.81 2.83 -7.45
CA ALA A 19 -19.90 1.87 -7.62
C ALA A 19 -19.97 0.83 -6.50
N THR A 20 -18.91 0.67 -5.70
CA THR A 20 -18.87 -0.26 -4.58
C THR A 20 -19.72 0.26 -3.42
N LYS A 21 -20.72 -0.51 -3.02
CA LYS A 21 -21.56 -0.19 -1.86
C LYS A 21 -20.80 -0.46 -0.56
N LEU A 22 -20.58 0.60 0.23
CA LEU A 22 -19.99 0.50 1.56
C LEU A 22 -21.04 0.11 2.59
N GLN A 23 -20.67 -0.66 3.62
CA GLN A 23 -21.57 -0.92 4.75
C GLN A 23 -21.67 0.29 5.67
N ASN A 24 -20.59 1.06 5.79
CA ASN A 24 -20.54 2.29 6.55
C ASN A 24 -19.43 3.23 6.02
N PRO A 25 -19.51 4.56 6.26
CA PRO A 25 -18.54 5.52 5.72
C PRO A 25 -17.09 5.30 6.17
N MET A 26 -16.87 4.64 7.32
CA MET A 26 -15.52 4.43 7.85
C MET A 26 -14.71 3.38 7.07
N GLU A 27 -15.36 2.57 6.23
CA GLU A 27 -14.66 1.59 5.39
C GLU A 27 -13.63 2.21 4.45
N LEU A 28 -13.87 3.43 3.95
CA LEU A 28 -12.90 4.16 3.13
C LEU A 28 -11.57 4.38 3.86
N PHE A 29 -11.66 4.72 5.15
CA PHE A 29 -10.48 4.97 5.98
C PHE A 29 -9.81 3.66 6.41
N VAL A 30 -10.59 2.66 6.77
CA VAL A 30 -10.05 1.37 7.25
C VAL A 30 -9.36 0.62 6.11
N GLN A 31 -9.99 0.50 4.94
CA GLN A 31 -9.42 -0.21 3.80
C GLN A 31 -8.37 0.62 3.04
N GLY A 32 -8.53 1.95 3.00
CA GLY A 32 -7.55 2.86 2.42
C GLY A 32 -6.34 3.12 3.33
N ALA A 33 -6.37 2.69 4.59
CA ALA A 33 -5.24 2.82 5.49
C ALA A 33 -4.07 1.95 4.99
N ASN A 34 -2.96 2.60 4.65
CA ASN A 34 -1.71 1.89 4.38
C ASN A 34 -1.23 1.23 5.69
N HIS A 35 -1.53 -0.06 5.88
CA HIS A 35 -1.07 -0.86 7.02
C HIS A 35 0.47 -0.98 7.15
N GLY A 36 1.24 -0.29 6.30
CA GLY A 36 2.70 -0.20 6.34
C GLY A 36 3.32 0.52 7.55
N GLY A 37 2.63 0.59 8.69
CA GLY A 37 3.25 0.57 10.00
C GLY A 37 4.33 1.61 10.31
N LEU A 38 4.17 2.86 9.88
CA LEU A 38 5.13 3.93 10.25
C LEU A 38 4.78 4.69 11.51
N TRP A 39 3.57 4.46 12.03
CA TRP A 39 3.12 5.13 13.25
C TRP A 39 3.84 4.65 14.51
N ARG A 40 4.48 3.47 14.49
CA ARG A 40 5.20 2.86 15.64
C ARG A 40 6.41 1.97 15.26
N ALA A 41 7.06 2.21 14.13
CA ALA A 41 8.29 1.48 13.79
C ALA A 41 9.49 2.08 14.56
N ALA A 42 10.33 1.22 15.14
CA ALA A 42 11.58 1.65 15.79
C ALA A 42 12.56 2.35 14.82
N TYR A 43 12.36 2.14 13.51
CA TYR A 43 13.19 2.69 12.46
C TYR A 43 12.36 3.48 11.45
N SER A 44 12.93 4.60 10.99
CA SER A 44 12.31 5.39 9.92
C SER A 44 12.29 4.60 8.60
N PRO A 45 11.27 4.76 7.74
CA PRO A 45 11.17 4.03 6.46
C PRO A 45 12.37 4.28 5.54
N ARG A 46 12.99 5.46 5.67
CA ARG A 46 14.17 5.85 4.92
C ARG A 46 15.40 5.01 5.23
N SER A 47 15.44 4.35 6.40
CA SER A 47 16.57 3.48 6.78
C SER A 47 16.68 2.24 5.89
N VAL A 48 15.56 1.69 5.41
CA VAL A 48 15.54 0.46 4.61
C VAL A 48 15.42 0.73 3.11
N LEU A 49 14.92 1.90 2.72
CA LEU A 49 14.67 2.24 1.31
C LEU A 49 15.92 2.18 0.44
N GLY A 50 17.06 2.67 0.96
CA GLY A 50 18.35 2.63 0.24
C GLY A 50 18.84 1.20 -0.01
N ILE A 51 18.74 0.35 1.01
CA ILE A 51 19.12 -1.07 0.91
C ILE A 51 18.17 -1.79 -0.07
N ALA A 52 16.86 -1.58 0.04
CA ALA A 52 15.88 -2.18 -0.85
C ALA A 52 16.09 -1.79 -2.33
N ALA A 53 16.44 -0.51 -2.60
CA ALA A 53 16.75 -0.07 -3.95
C ALA A 53 18.00 -0.75 -4.51
N ILE A 54 19.05 -0.91 -3.70
CA ILE A 54 20.27 -1.62 -4.10
C ILE A 54 19.96 -3.09 -4.39
N LEU A 55 19.25 -3.78 -3.50
CA LEU A 55 18.87 -5.19 -3.70
C LEU A 55 18.02 -5.38 -4.97
N GLY A 56 17.03 -4.52 -5.19
CA GLY A 56 16.17 -4.56 -6.38
C GLY A 56 16.92 -4.32 -7.70
N MET A 57 18.02 -3.55 -7.69
CA MET A 57 18.86 -3.36 -8.89
C MET A 57 19.62 -4.65 -9.28
N PHE A 58 19.97 -5.50 -8.31
CA PHE A 58 20.69 -6.75 -8.55
C PHE A 58 19.76 -7.94 -8.80
N GLU A 59 18.51 -7.92 -8.30
CA GLU A 59 17.51 -8.97 -8.55
C GLU A 59 16.90 -8.93 -9.96
N SER A 60 17.00 -7.82 -10.70
CA SER A 60 16.47 -7.71 -12.06
C SER A 60 17.18 -8.60 -13.12
N ARG A 61 18.02 -9.57 -12.71
CA ARG A 61 18.82 -10.44 -13.59
C ARG A 61 18.87 -11.91 -13.15
N ALA A 62 17.76 -12.50 -12.72
CA ALA A 62 17.61 -13.95 -12.61
C ALA A 62 16.35 -14.44 -13.35
#